data_AF-A0A6J1QXU3-F1
#
_entry.id   AF-A0A6J1QXU3-F1
#
_cell.length_a   1.000
_cell.length_b   1.000
_cell.length_c   1.000
_cell.angle_alpha   90.00
_cell.angle_beta   90.00
_cell.angle_gamma   90.00
#
_symmetry.space_group_name_H-M   'P 1'
#
loop_
_entity.id
_entity.type
_entity.pdbx_description
1 polymer ?
#
loop_
_entity_poly.entity_id
_entity_poly.type
_entity_poly.pdbx_seq_one_letter_code
_entity_poly.pdbx_strand_id
1 'polypeptide(L)'
;MLQEIGDAMSSVINGGGFVCTTADVWTGGSRRYLGVTASWIHPETLERKSAALACKRFLGTHCFDAIADLLSKIHVSFMLTPETIRATVTDNGSNFIKAFKEFE
;
A
#
# COMPACT_ATOMS: atom_id res chain seq x y z
N MET A 1 7.86 -6.90 -14.59
CA MET A 1 6.78 -6.70 -13.59
C MET A 1 7.26 -5.98 -12.32
N LEU A 2 8.00 -6.60 -11.37
CA LEU A 2 8.41 -5.88 -10.15
C LEU A 2 9.35 -4.68 -10.45
N GLN A 3 10.26 -4.84 -11.41
CA GLN A 3 11.14 -3.76 -11.84
C GLN A 3 10.36 -2.60 -12.46
N GLU A 4 9.42 -2.88 -13.37
CA GLU A 4 8.57 -1.85 -14.00
C GLU A 4 7.74 -1.06 -12.98
N ILE A 5 7.23 -1.73 -11.93
CA ILE A 5 6.51 -1.04 -10.85
C ILE A 5 7.47 -0.18 -10.03
N GLY A 6 8.67 -0.68 -9.74
CA GLY A 6 9.72 0.08 -9.06
C GLY A 6 10.13 1.33 -9.84
N ASP A 7 10.29 1.21 -11.16
CA ASP A 7 10.61 2.33 -12.05
C ASP A 7 9.48 3.36 -12.09
N ALA A 8 8.22 2.89 -12.14
CA ALA A 8 7.06 3.78 -12.09
C ALA A 8 6.98 4.56 -10.77
N MET A 9 7.18 3.91 -9.63
CA MET A 9 7.21 4.58 -8.32
C MET A 9 8.37 5.56 -8.22
N SER A 10 9.56 5.16 -8.68
CA SER A 10 10.75 6.02 -8.69
C SER A 10 10.53 7.28 -9.54
N SER A 11 9.88 7.13 -10.70
CA SER A 11 9.53 8.27 -11.57
C SER A 11 8.60 9.26 -10.87
N VAL A 12 7.57 8.77 -10.16
CA VAL A 12 6.65 9.63 -9.39
C VAL A 12 7.40 10.38 -8.27
N ILE A 13 8.21 9.66 -7.49
CA ILE A 13 8.95 10.23 -6.35
C ILE A 13 9.95 11.30 -6.84
N ASN A 14 10.75 10.96 -7.85
CA ASN A 14 11.77 11.88 -8.40
C ASN A 14 11.14 13.10 -9.10
N GLY A 15 9.92 12.96 -9.63
CA GLY A 15 9.15 14.07 -10.18
C GLY A 15 8.49 14.97 -9.13
N GLY A 16 8.70 14.72 -7.83
CA GLY A 16 8.04 15.45 -6.74
C GLY A 16 6.53 15.18 -6.66
N GLY A 17 6.08 14.09 -7.26
CA GLY A 17 4.69 13.66 -7.24
C GLY A 17 4.31 13.01 -5.92
N PHE A 18 3.01 12.76 -5.77
CA PHE A 18 2.46 12.09 -4.61
C PHE A 18 1.68 10.85 -5.01
N VAL A 19 1.58 9.90 -4.08
CA VAL A 19 0.78 8.69 -4.25
C VAL A 19 -0.30 8.59 -3.17
N CYS A 20 -1.41 7.95 -3.53
CA CYS A 20 -2.34 7.38 -2.56
C CYS A 20 -2.26 5.86 -2.66
N THR A 21 -2.21 5.17 -1.53
CA THR A 21 -2.26 3.71 -1.51
C THR A 21 -3.64 3.22 -1.07
N THR A 22 -4.00 2.01 -1.49
CA THR A 22 -5.14 1.28 -0.94
C THR A 22 -4.62 -0.03 -0.37
N ALA A 23 -5.04 -0.41 0.84
CA ALA A 23 -4.70 -1.70 1.43
C ALA A 23 -5.98 -2.49 1.74
N ASP A 24 -6.01 -3.74 1.31
CA ASP A 24 -7.12 -4.65 1.53
C ASP A 24 -6.62 -5.98 2.12
N VAL A 25 -7.35 -6.49 3.10
CA VAL A 25 -7.05 -7.77 3.75
C VAL A 25 -8.28 -8.67 3.66
N TRP A 26 -8.12 -9.77 2.94
CA TRP A 26 -9.20 -10.75 2.78
C TRP A 26 -8.75 -12.15 3.18
N THR A 27 -9.76 -12.99 3.47
CA THR A 27 -9.58 -14.41 3.73
C THR A 27 -10.13 -15.21 2.55
N GLY A 28 -9.31 -16.09 1.98
CA GLY A 28 -9.70 -17.08 0.98
C GLY A 28 -9.50 -18.48 1.54
N GLY A 29 -10.59 -19.16 1.92
CA GLY A 29 -10.53 -20.44 2.62
C GLY A 29 -9.80 -20.32 3.96
N SER A 30 -8.74 -21.11 4.17
CA SER A 30 -7.89 -21.04 5.37
C SER A 30 -6.70 -20.08 5.27
N ARG A 31 -6.61 -19.33 4.17
CA ARG A 31 -5.48 -18.44 3.86
C ARG A 31 -5.94 -17.00 3.91
N ARG A 32 -5.01 -16.12 4.27
CA ARG A 32 -5.24 -14.69 4.30
C ARG A 32 -4.21 -13.96 3.46
N TYR A 33 -4.63 -12.82 2.92
CA TYR A 33 -3.85 -12.05 1.97
C TYR A 33 -3.92 -10.57 2.31
N LEU A 34 -2.84 -9.86 2.01
CA LEU A 34 -2.76 -8.41 1.99
C LEU A 34 -2.49 -7.98 0.55
N GLY A 35 -3.42 -7.21 -0.01
CA GLY A 35 -3.27 -6.52 -1.28
C GLY A 35 -2.95 -5.06 -1.03
N VAL A 36 -1.97 -4.52 -1.76
CA VAL A 36 -1.64 -3.09 -1.73
C VAL A 36 -1.54 -2.57 -3.14
N THR A 37 -2.23 -1.47 -3.42
CA THR A 37 -2.19 -0.77 -4.71
C THR A 37 -1.77 0.67 -4.48
N ALA A 38 -0.88 1.20 -5.32
CA ALA A 38 -0.60 2.62 -5.39
C ALA A 38 -1.35 3.26 -6.55
N SER A 39 -1.78 4.49 -6.37
CA SER A 39 -2.40 5.33 -7.40
C SER A 39 -1.81 6.72 -7.37
N TRP A 40 -1.63 7.32 -8.54
CA TRP A 40 -1.07 8.65 -8.73
C TRP A 40 -1.65 9.30 -9.98
N ILE A 41 -1.46 10.60 -10.12
CA ILE A 41 -1.82 11.35 -11.32
C ILE A 41 -0.57 11.54 -12.16
N HIS A 42 -0.61 11.17 -13.44
CA HIS A 42 0.49 11.41 -14.36
C HIS A 42 0.63 12.93 -14.60
N PRO A 43 1.82 13.53 -14.42
CA PRO A 43 1.97 14.99 -14.37
C PRO A 43 1.63 15.67 -15.71
N GLU A 44 1.87 15.01 -16.84
CA GLU A 44 1.65 15.61 -18.17
C GLU A 44 0.25 15.34 -18.72
N THR A 45 -0.28 14.14 -18.49
CA THR A 45 -1.55 13.70 -19.10
C THR A 45 -2.73 13.86 -18.15
N LEU A 46 -2.46 14.10 -16.86
CA LEU A 46 -3.43 14.17 -15.76
C LEU A 46 -4.25 12.89 -15.60
N GLU A 47 -3.84 11.79 -16.22
CA GLU A 47 -4.50 10.50 -16.07
C GLU A 47 -4.15 9.86 -14.73
N ARG A 48 -5.16 9.26 -14.09
CA ARG A 48 -4.92 8.40 -12.95
C ARG A 48 -4.22 7.12 -13.41
N LYS A 49 -3.03 6.88 -12.88
CA LYS A 49 -2.31 5.62 -13.01
C LYS A 49 -2.41 4.82 -11.72
N SER A 50 -2.24 3.51 -11.82
CA SER A 50 -2.26 2.62 -10.67
C SER A 50 -1.34 1.42 -10.88
N ALA A 51 -0.75 0.92 -9.80
CA ALA A 51 0.10 -0.24 -9.80
C ALA A 51 -0.14 -1.08 -8.55
N ALA A 52 -0.30 -2.40 -8.73
CA ALA A 52 -0.34 -3.33 -7.61
C ALA A 52 1.07 -3.48 -7.02
N LEU A 53 1.27 -3.00 -5.79
CA LEU A 53 2.55 -3.11 -5.09
C LEU A 53 2.75 -4.49 -4.48
N ALA A 54 1.67 -5.12 -4.02
CA ALA A 54 1.73 -6.41 -3.35
C ALA A 54 0.42 -7.19 -3.42
N CYS A 55 0.55 -8.50 -3.49
CA CYS A 55 -0.47 -9.47 -3.10
C CYS A 55 0.24 -10.56 -2.30
N LYS A 56 0.33 -10.38 -0.97
CA LYS A 56 1.15 -11.22 -0.09
C LYS A 56 0.27 -12.06 0.82
N ARG A 57 0.62 -13.34 0.95
CA ARG A 57 0.03 -14.20 1.97
C ARG A 57 0.56 -13.79 3.34
N PHE A 58 -0.33 -13.58 4.31
CA PHE A 58 0.06 -13.37 5.70
C PHE A 58 -0.19 -14.65 6.52
N LEU A 59 0.81 -15.04 7.32
CA LEU A 59 0.78 -16.25 8.15
C LEU A 59 0.63 -15.84 9.63
N GLY A 60 -0.08 -16.65 10.42
CA GLY A 60 -0.29 -16.41 11.85
C GLY A 60 -1.61 -15.73 12.22
N THR A 61 -1.72 -15.33 13.48
CA THR A 61 -2.90 -14.72 14.10
C THR A 61 -2.95 -13.22 13.78
N HIS A 62 -4.17 -12.68 13.69
CA HIS A 62 -4.45 -11.27 13.41
C HIS A 62 -3.92 -10.35 14.52
N CYS A 63 -2.63 -10.02 14.49
CA CYS A 63 -2.16 -8.82 15.19
C CYS A 63 -2.20 -7.68 14.19
N PHE A 64 -2.91 -6.62 14.54
CA PHE A 64 -2.97 -5.39 13.76
C PHE A 64 -1.56 -4.83 13.51
N ASP A 65 -0.65 -5.02 14.46
CA ASP A 65 0.79 -4.73 14.33
C ASP A 65 1.43 -5.44 13.13
N ALA A 66 1.07 -6.70 12.89
CA ALA A 66 1.65 -7.47 11.78
C ALA A 66 1.16 -6.95 10.42
N ILE A 67 -0.06 -6.42 10.34
CA ILE A 67 -0.58 -5.77 9.13
C ILE A 67 0.13 -4.43 8.92
N ALA A 68 0.25 -3.62 9.97
CA ALA A 68 0.95 -2.34 9.92
C ALA A 68 2.43 -2.50 9.52
N ASP A 69 3.14 -3.45 10.13
CA ASP A 69 4.53 -3.77 9.81
C ASP A 69 4.68 -4.28 8.36
N LEU A 70 3.80 -5.18 7.91
CA LEU A 70 3.85 -5.66 6.52
C LEU A 70 3.55 -4.55 5.51
N LEU A 71 2.57 -3.69 5.79
CA LEU A 71 2.25 -2.53 4.95
C LEU A 71 3.41 -1.55 4.89
N SER A 72 4.02 -1.23 6.04
CA SER A 72 5.21 -0.38 6.14
C SER A 72 6.38 -0.94 5.33
N LYS A 73 6.66 -2.24 5.46
CA LYS A 73 7.69 -2.93 4.67
C LYS A 73 7.42 -2.86 3.16
N ILE A 74 6.15 -2.95 2.74
CA ILE A 74 5.79 -2.78 1.33
C ILE A 74 6.07 -1.35 0.88
N HIS A 75 5.63 -0.33 1.63
CA HIS A 75 5.90 1.08 1.29
C HIS A 75 7.40 1.36 1.16
N VAL A 76 8.20 0.95 2.17
CA VAL A 76 9.66 1.13 2.18
C VAL A 76 10.33 0.42 0.99
N SER A 77 9.85 -0.76 0.59
CA SER A 77 10.42 -1.48 -0.56
C SER A 77 10.26 -0.75 -1.91
N PHE A 78 9.32 0.20 -1.99
CA PHE A 78 9.10 1.07 -3.14
C PHE A 78 9.54 2.52 -2.88
N MET A 79 10.33 2.77 -1.83
CA MET A 79 10.79 4.10 -1.42
C MET A 79 9.65 5.09 -1.14
N LEU A 80 8.46 4.59 -0.81
CA LEU A 80 7.32 5.42 -0.43
C LEU A 80 7.46 5.83 1.04
N THR A 81 7.73 7.11 1.26
CA THR A 81 7.89 7.73 2.58
C THR A 81 6.62 8.46 3.00
N PRO A 82 6.45 8.82 4.30
CA PRO A 82 5.33 9.63 4.77
C PRO A 82 5.13 10.95 4.02
N GLU A 83 6.20 11.55 3.48
CA GLU A 83 6.13 12.80 2.71
C GLU A 83 5.54 12.59 1.30
N THR A 84 5.73 11.38 0.74
CA THR A 84 5.26 11.02 -0.62
C THR A 84 3.85 10.44 -0.63
N ILE A 85 3.44 9.78 0.45
CA ILE A 85 2.12 9.16 0.60
C ILE A 85 1.13 10.21 1.13
N ARG A 86 0.05 10.50 0.40
CA ARG A 86 -1.00 11.43 0.89
C ARG A 86 -2.10 10.75 1.68
N ALA A 87 -2.39 9.51 1.35
CA ALA A 87 -3.38 8.73 2.06
C ALA A 87 -3.13 7.24 1.82
N THR A 88 -3.42 6.43 2.82
CA THR A 88 -3.67 5.00 2.64
C THR A 88 -5.14 4.75 2.94
N VAL A 89 -5.89 4.29 1.94
CA VAL A 89 -7.31 3.96 2.08
C VAL A 89 -7.44 2.48 2.38
N THR A 90 -8.17 2.13 3.43
CA THR A 90 -8.50 0.75 3.78
C THR A 90 -10.00 0.56 3.80
N ASP A 91 -10.45 -0.70 3.80
CA ASP A 91 -11.82 -0.98 4.19
C ASP A 91 -12.00 -0.75 5.71
N ASN A 92 -13.25 -0.80 6.16
CA ASN A 92 -13.59 -0.71 7.58
C ASN A 92 -13.51 -2.07 8.29
N GLY A 93 -12.66 -2.98 7.79
CA GLY A 93 -12.43 -4.27 8.41
C GLY A 93 -11.88 -4.09 9.83
N SER A 94 -12.37 -4.90 10.78
CA SER A 94 -12.00 -4.79 12.20
C SER A 94 -10.49 -4.87 12.47
N ASN A 95 -9.74 -5.52 11.57
CA ASN A 95 -8.29 -5.58 11.62
C ASN A 95 -7.63 -4.23 11.30
N PHE A 96 -8.16 -3.47 10.33
CA PHE A 96 -7.64 -2.14 9.99
C PHE A 96 -8.05 -1.07 10.99
N ILE A 97 -9.29 -1.11 11.49
CA ILE A 97 -9.74 -0.21 12.57
C ILE A 97 -8.76 -0.27 13.75
N LYS A 98 -8.29 -1.47 14.11
CA LYS A 98 -7.32 -1.65 15.19
C LYS A 98 -5.90 -1.21 14.79
N ALA A 99 -5.48 -1.48 13.56
CA ALA A 99 -4.14 -1.12 13.08
C ALA A 99 -3.91 0.39 13.00
N PHE A 100 -4.95 1.15 12.68
CA PHE A 100 -4.86 2.60 12.51
C PHE A 100 -5.34 3.40 13.73
N LYS A 101 -5.91 2.75 14.75
CA LYS A 101 -6.34 3.40 16.00
C LYS A 101 -5.20 3.90 16.89
N GLU A 102 -4.00 3.35 16.74
CA GLU A 102 -2.81 3.81 17.48
C GLU A 102 -2.29 5.19 16.98
N PHE A 103 -2.82 5.68 15.85
CA PHE A 103 -2.38 6.93 15.20
C PHE A 103 -3.51 7.96 15.07
N GLU A 104 -4.61 7.78 15.81
CA GLU A 104 -5.73 8.74 15.93
C GLU A 104 -5.44 9.80 17.01
#